data_AF-A0A8C0J805-F1
#
_entry.id   AF-A0A8C0J805-F1
#
_cell.length_a   1.000
_cell.length_b   1.000
_cell.length_c   1.000
_cell.angle_alpha   90.00
_cell.angle_beta   90.00
_cell.angle_gamma   90.00
#
_symmetry.space_group_name_H-M   'P 1'
#
loop_
_entity.id
_entity.type
_entity.pdbx_description
1 polymer ?
#
loop_
_entity_poly.entity_id
_entity_poly.type
_entity_poly.pdbx_seq_one_letter_code
_entity_poly.pdbx_strand_id
1 'polypeptide(L)'
;GRPPTPPAPVPAPPPASARGGSWAAVQRERGRLVALVTSGGTQVPLEARAVRFLENFSSGRRGAASAERLVRAGYGVCFLHRARSAFPWARALPPPGPALLDALRVQPGPSVAADPDALPGLVPALLGYQRAKEAGALLPLEFTSLTEYLALLRAAARALAPFGSSVMFYLAAAVSDFYIPASEMPEHKIQSSEGPLQVMHFLLGTGPYSVPCWISLAKSVIWSEIWLLDLMC
;
A
#
# COMPACT_ATOMS: atom_id res chain seq x y z
N GLY A 1 -29.91 -12.41 37.10
CA GLY A 1 -28.54 -12.57 36.56
C GLY A 1 -28.07 -11.23 36.04
N ARG A 2 -26.86 -10.80 36.42
CA ARG A 2 -26.29 -9.54 35.93
C ARG A 2 -26.02 -9.68 34.43
N PRO A 3 -26.37 -8.69 33.58
CA PRO A 3 -26.06 -8.75 32.16
C PRO A 3 -24.54 -8.81 31.95
N PRO A 4 -24.06 -9.49 30.89
CA PRO A 4 -22.65 -9.58 30.57
C PRO A 4 -22.10 -8.17 30.29
N THR A 5 -21.00 -7.83 30.96
CA THR A 5 -20.24 -6.61 30.68
C THR A 5 -19.79 -6.60 29.23
N PRO A 6 -19.99 -5.50 28.49
CA PRO A 6 -19.49 -5.40 27.11
C PRO A 6 -17.96 -5.54 27.10
N PRO A 7 -17.39 -6.17 26.06
CA PRO A 7 -15.94 -6.28 25.92
C PRO A 7 -15.33 -4.88 25.88
N ALA A 8 -14.18 -4.72 26.55
CA ALA A 8 -13.44 -3.47 26.56
C ALA A 8 -13.13 -3.02 25.12
N PRO A 9 -13.26 -1.72 24.80
CA PRO A 9 -12.93 -1.22 23.48
C PRO A 9 -11.46 -1.51 23.16
N VAL A 10 -11.23 -2.18 22.02
CA VAL A 10 -9.88 -2.41 21.51
C VAL A 10 -9.24 -1.05 21.23
N PRO A 11 -8.05 -0.73 21.78
CA PRO A 11 -7.42 0.55 21.55
C PRO A 11 -7.20 0.78 20.05
N ALA A 12 -7.51 1.98 19.57
CA ALA A 12 -7.32 2.34 18.18
C ALA A 12 -5.84 2.15 17.79
N PRO A 13 -5.55 1.59 16.60
CA PRO A 13 -4.18 1.40 16.16
C PRO A 13 -3.47 2.77 16.05
N PRO A 14 -2.18 2.85 16.40
CA PRO A 14 -1.43 4.09 16.28
C PRO A 14 -1.35 4.55 14.81
N PRO A 15 -1.14 5.85 14.56
CA PRO A 15 -1.04 6.39 13.21
C PRO A 15 0.03 5.63 12.40
N ALA A 16 -0.20 5.47 11.10
CA ALA A 16 0.63 4.66 10.21
C ALA A 16 2.13 5.00 10.27
N SER A 17 2.47 6.27 10.51
CA SER A 17 3.85 6.74 10.72
C SER A 17 4.50 6.17 11.99
N ALA A 18 3.78 6.14 13.11
CA ALA A 18 4.25 5.58 14.37
C ALA A 18 4.42 4.05 14.28
N ARG A 19 3.53 3.37 13.53
CA ARG A 19 3.65 1.93 13.23
C ARG A 19 4.90 1.62 12.41
N GLY A 20 5.26 2.48 11.45
CA GLY A 20 6.47 2.33 10.64
C GLY A 20 7.75 2.39 11.47
N GLY A 21 7.86 3.40 12.35
CA GLY A 21 9.04 3.59 13.20
C GLY A 21 9.28 2.46 14.20
N SER A 22 8.24 2.03 14.93
CA SER A 22 8.36 0.94 15.91
C SER A 22 8.68 -0.39 15.25
N TRP A 23 8.05 -0.70 14.12
CA TRP A 23 8.35 -1.92 13.37
C TRP A 23 9.78 -1.90 12.82
N ALA A 24 10.25 -0.77 12.29
CA ALA A 24 11.60 -0.59 11.79
C ALA A 24 12.65 -0.82 12.89
N ALA A 25 12.43 -0.28 14.10
CA ALA A 25 13.31 -0.54 15.24
C ALA A 25 13.44 -2.04 15.55
N VAL A 26 12.31 -2.76 15.60
CA VAL A 26 12.30 -4.22 15.84
C VAL A 26 13.04 -4.99 14.74
N GLN A 27 12.91 -4.61 13.46
CA GLN A 27 13.67 -5.28 12.39
C GLN A 27 15.18 -5.05 12.53
N ARG A 28 15.59 -3.84 12.95
CA ARG A 28 16.99 -3.48 13.14
C ARG A 28 17.62 -4.25 14.31
N GLU A 29 16.92 -4.36 15.44
CA GLU A 29 17.34 -5.17 16.59
C GLU A 29 17.56 -6.63 16.22
N ARG A 30 16.76 -7.14 15.28
CA ARG A 30 16.87 -8.50 14.73
C ARG A 30 17.95 -8.66 13.66
N GLY A 31 18.66 -7.60 13.29
CA GLY A 31 19.68 -7.62 12.23
C GLY A 31 19.12 -7.96 10.85
N ARG A 32 17.82 -7.75 10.62
CA ARG A 32 17.14 -8.17 9.39
C ARG A 32 17.29 -7.10 8.29
N LEU A 33 17.56 -7.54 7.05
CA LEU A 33 17.43 -6.67 5.87
C LEU A 33 15.97 -6.26 5.68
N VAL A 34 15.73 -5.03 5.22
CA VAL A 34 14.37 -4.50 5.05
C VAL A 34 14.10 -4.11 3.61
N ALA A 35 12.87 -4.32 3.15
CA ALA A 35 12.39 -3.83 1.87
C ALA A 35 11.12 -2.99 2.04
N LEU A 36 11.11 -1.80 1.45
CA LEU A 36 9.88 -1.04 1.22
C LEU A 36 9.32 -1.42 -0.15
N VAL A 37 8.15 -2.06 -0.17
CA VAL A 37 7.47 -2.47 -1.39
C VAL A 37 6.22 -1.61 -1.56
N THR A 38 6.15 -0.84 -2.64
CA THR A 38 4.92 -0.11 -2.97
C THR A 38 4.08 -0.87 -4.00
N SER A 39 2.76 -0.92 -3.84
CA SER A 39 1.88 -1.72 -4.72
C SER A 39 0.51 -1.07 -4.97
N GLY A 40 -0.07 -1.31 -6.15
CA GLY A 40 -1.38 -0.80 -6.53
C GLY A 40 -1.36 0.60 -7.16
N GLY A 41 -2.53 1.07 -7.55
CA GLY A 41 -2.72 2.38 -8.20
C GLY A 41 -2.78 3.53 -7.21
N THR A 42 -2.70 4.77 -7.68
CA THR A 42 -3.11 5.96 -6.89
C THR A 42 -4.33 6.59 -7.53
N GLN A 43 -5.16 7.25 -6.73
CA GLN A 43 -6.26 8.06 -7.24
C GLN A 43 -6.07 9.53 -6.87
N VAL A 44 -6.49 10.42 -7.77
CA VAL A 44 -6.46 11.86 -7.59
C VAL A 44 -7.89 12.38 -7.69
N PRO A 45 -8.42 13.04 -6.65
CA PRO A 45 -9.75 13.65 -6.71
C PRO A 45 -9.75 14.81 -7.72
N LEU A 46 -10.87 14.99 -8.44
CA LEU A 46 -11.06 16.12 -9.36
C LEU A 46 -11.74 17.33 -8.70
N GLU A 47 -12.29 17.15 -7.50
CA GLU A 47 -13.16 18.10 -6.77
C GLU A 47 -12.86 17.99 -5.28
N ALA A 48 -13.01 19.05 -4.48
CA ALA A 48 -12.72 19.01 -3.04
C ALA A 48 -13.65 18.04 -2.29
N ARG A 49 -14.92 17.96 -2.71
CA ARG A 49 -15.89 16.94 -2.29
C ARG A 49 -15.98 15.85 -3.37
N ALA A 50 -14.90 15.11 -3.50
CA ALA A 50 -14.66 14.23 -4.64
C ALA A 50 -15.73 13.14 -4.82
N VAL A 51 -16.49 13.25 -5.92
CA VAL A 51 -17.27 12.13 -6.47
C VAL A 51 -16.50 11.45 -7.60
N ARG A 52 -15.68 12.23 -8.32
CA ARG A 52 -14.91 11.76 -9.48
C ARG A 52 -13.42 11.74 -9.17
N PHE A 53 -12.75 10.71 -9.69
CA PHE A 53 -11.33 10.47 -9.47
C PHE A 53 -10.64 10.10 -10.78
N LEU A 54 -9.44 10.61 -10.99
CA LEU A 54 -8.48 10.07 -11.95
C LEU A 54 -7.72 8.93 -11.26
N GLU A 55 -7.71 7.75 -11.84
CA GLU A 55 -7.06 6.58 -11.25
C GLU A 55 -6.02 5.97 -12.20
N ASN A 56 -4.79 5.82 -11.70
CA ASN A 56 -3.77 5.02 -12.38
C ASN A 56 -4.00 3.55 -12.03
N PHE A 57 -4.51 2.78 -12.97
CA PHE A 57 -4.90 1.40 -12.71
C PHE A 57 -3.68 0.49 -12.46
N SER A 58 -3.72 -0.23 -11.34
CA SER A 58 -2.80 -1.34 -11.06
C SER A 58 -3.46 -2.30 -10.09
N SER A 59 -3.52 -3.59 -10.47
CA SER A 59 -4.12 -4.63 -9.64
C SER A 59 -3.29 -4.96 -8.39
N GLY A 60 -2.05 -4.47 -8.28
CA GLY A 60 -1.14 -4.74 -7.17
C GLY A 60 -0.53 -6.15 -7.14
N ARG A 61 -0.82 -7.01 -8.13
CA ARG A 61 -0.40 -8.43 -8.12
C ARG A 61 1.12 -8.61 -8.09
N ARG A 62 1.86 -7.77 -8.83
CA ARG A 62 3.34 -7.80 -8.86
C ARG A 62 3.94 -7.44 -7.50
N GLY A 63 3.51 -6.33 -6.90
CA GLY A 63 4.00 -5.90 -5.59
C GLY A 63 3.70 -6.93 -4.50
N ALA A 64 2.48 -7.49 -4.48
CA ALA A 64 2.12 -8.55 -3.53
C ALA A 64 2.99 -9.81 -3.69
N ALA A 65 3.19 -10.29 -4.92
CA ALA A 65 4.04 -11.44 -5.18
C ALA A 65 5.52 -11.18 -4.85
N SER A 66 6.03 -9.96 -5.08
CA SER A 66 7.39 -9.57 -4.71
C SER A 66 7.56 -9.51 -3.18
N ALA A 67 6.57 -9.01 -2.44
CA ALA A 67 6.57 -9.03 -0.99
C ALA A 67 6.64 -10.46 -0.43
N GLU A 68 5.85 -11.40 -0.96
CA GLU A 68 5.93 -12.81 -0.55
C GLU A 68 7.33 -13.41 -0.78
N ARG A 69 7.95 -13.09 -1.93
CA ARG A 69 9.30 -13.57 -2.25
C ARG A 69 10.37 -12.98 -1.33
N LEU A 70 10.26 -11.69 -1.01
CA LEU A 70 11.18 -11.01 -0.10
C LEU A 70 11.09 -11.55 1.33
N VAL A 71 9.86 -11.73 1.85
CA VAL A 71 9.68 -12.37 3.16
C VAL A 71 10.26 -13.78 3.17
N ARG A 72 10.06 -14.56 2.10
CA ARG A 72 10.66 -15.91 1.97
C ARG A 72 12.19 -15.86 1.94
N ALA A 73 12.78 -14.80 1.38
CA ALA A 73 14.23 -14.57 1.36
C ALA A 73 14.78 -14.02 2.71
N GLY A 74 13.94 -13.87 3.73
CA GLY A 74 14.34 -13.43 5.07
C GLY A 74 14.26 -11.92 5.30
N TYR A 75 13.71 -11.14 4.37
CA TYR A 75 13.54 -9.69 4.55
C TYR A 75 12.37 -9.37 5.48
N GLY A 76 12.50 -8.27 6.21
CA GLY A 76 11.35 -7.55 6.76
C GLY A 76 10.76 -6.69 5.64
N VAL A 77 9.47 -6.78 5.39
CA VAL A 77 8.81 -6.05 4.31
C VAL A 77 7.83 -5.03 4.87
N CYS A 78 8.09 -3.76 4.60
CA CYS A 78 7.09 -2.71 4.71
C CYS A 78 6.30 -2.66 3.39
N PHE A 79 5.04 -3.06 3.42
CA PHE A 79 4.18 -3.18 2.25
C PHE A 79 3.20 -2.01 2.20
N LEU A 80 3.56 -0.97 1.44
CA LEU A 80 2.74 0.20 1.20
C LEU A 80 1.83 -0.06 0.00
N HIS A 81 0.53 -0.27 0.21
CA HIS A 81 -0.35 -0.74 -0.86
C HIS A 81 -1.67 0.02 -0.97
N ARG A 82 -2.25 0.02 -2.18
CA ARG A 82 -3.60 0.54 -2.37
C ARG A 82 -4.61 -0.33 -1.62
N ALA A 83 -5.52 0.31 -0.90
CA ALA A 83 -6.75 -0.28 -0.41
C ALA A 83 -7.43 -1.11 -1.51
N ARG A 84 -7.89 -2.32 -1.17
CA ARG A 84 -8.56 -3.25 -2.11
C ARG A 84 -7.74 -3.70 -3.33
N SER A 85 -6.43 -3.44 -3.37
CA SER A 85 -5.53 -4.07 -4.34
C SER A 85 -5.08 -5.46 -3.86
N ALA A 86 -4.39 -6.22 -4.72
CA ALA A 86 -3.88 -7.54 -4.31
C ALA A 86 -2.96 -7.44 -3.08
N PHE A 87 -3.20 -8.31 -2.11
CA PHE A 87 -2.45 -8.39 -0.87
C PHE A 87 -1.62 -9.70 -0.82
N PRO A 88 -0.40 -9.69 -0.23
CA PRO A 88 0.44 -10.88 -0.10
C PRO A 88 -0.32 -12.08 0.48
N TRP A 89 -0.19 -13.24 -0.16
CA TRP A 89 -0.90 -14.50 0.11
C TRP A 89 -2.42 -14.47 -0.10
N ALA A 90 -3.12 -13.39 0.26
CA ALA A 90 -4.55 -13.24 0.01
C ALA A 90 -4.89 -13.20 -1.49
N ARG A 91 -3.94 -12.82 -2.36
CA ARG A 91 -4.10 -12.92 -3.83
C ARG A 91 -4.32 -14.34 -4.37
N ALA A 92 -4.13 -15.37 -3.54
CA ALA A 92 -4.45 -16.77 -3.88
C ALA A 92 -5.94 -17.08 -3.67
N LEU A 93 -6.67 -16.22 -2.95
CA LEU A 93 -8.11 -16.33 -2.76
C LEU A 93 -8.85 -15.62 -3.89
N PRO A 94 -10.03 -16.14 -4.30
CA PRO A 94 -10.98 -15.37 -5.08
C PRO A 94 -11.35 -14.06 -4.36
N PRO A 95 -11.67 -13.00 -5.11
CA PRO A 95 -12.23 -11.79 -4.51
C PRO A 95 -13.55 -12.10 -3.78
N PRO A 96 -13.97 -11.25 -2.82
CA PRO A 96 -15.23 -11.44 -2.11
C PRO A 96 -16.40 -11.60 -3.08
N GLY A 97 -17.12 -12.72 -2.98
CA GLY A 97 -18.21 -13.05 -3.89
C GLY A 97 -18.54 -14.54 -3.90
N PRO A 98 -19.44 -14.98 -4.80
CA PRO A 98 -19.93 -16.35 -4.87
C PRO A 98 -18.80 -17.39 -4.94
N ALA A 99 -17.80 -17.18 -5.80
CA ALA A 99 -16.68 -18.12 -5.93
C ALA A 99 -15.91 -18.38 -4.62
N LEU A 100 -15.80 -17.39 -3.73
CA LEU A 100 -15.20 -17.59 -2.41
C LEU A 100 -16.15 -18.34 -1.46
N LEU A 101 -17.45 -18.02 -1.52
CA LEU A 101 -18.47 -18.64 -0.66
C LEU A 101 -18.71 -20.11 -1.05
N ASP A 102 -18.76 -20.41 -2.35
CA ASP A 102 -18.96 -21.75 -2.90
C ASP A 102 -17.77 -22.68 -2.58
N ALA A 103 -16.58 -22.10 -2.36
CA ALA A 103 -15.40 -22.83 -1.94
C ALA A 103 -15.40 -23.19 -0.44
N LEU A 104 -16.33 -22.68 0.36
CA LEU A 104 -16.42 -22.93 1.80
C LEU A 104 -17.59 -23.86 2.12
N ARG A 105 -17.35 -24.87 2.96
CA ARG A 105 -18.34 -25.87 3.38
C ARG A 105 -18.45 -25.89 4.89
N VAL A 106 -19.69 -25.92 5.39
CA VAL A 106 -19.97 -26.10 6.82
C VAL A 106 -19.74 -27.56 7.19
N GLN A 107 -19.01 -27.79 8.29
CA GLN A 107 -18.80 -29.12 8.86
C GLN A 107 -19.67 -29.31 10.11
N PRO A 108 -19.87 -30.56 10.60
CA PRO A 108 -20.59 -30.79 11.85
C PRO A 108 -19.92 -30.05 13.03
N GLY A 109 -20.69 -29.21 13.71
CA GLY A 109 -20.20 -28.34 14.79
C GLY A 109 -19.89 -26.90 14.31
N PRO A 110 -19.22 -26.08 15.13
CA PRO A 110 -18.88 -24.70 14.78
C PRO A 110 -17.61 -24.63 13.91
N SER A 111 -17.56 -25.39 12.82
CA SER A 111 -16.38 -25.49 11.94
C SER A 111 -16.73 -25.30 10.45
N VAL A 112 -15.78 -24.72 9.72
CA VAL A 112 -15.86 -24.49 8.27
C VAL A 112 -14.59 -25.06 7.63
N ALA A 113 -14.74 -25.73 6.51
CA ALA A 113 -13.63 -26.22 5.70
C ALA A 113 -13.66 -25.62 4.30
N ALA A 114 -12.48 -25.46 3.70
CA ALA A 114 -12.35 -25.06 2.32
C ALA A 114 -12.26 -26.29 1.42
N ASP A 115 -12.88 -26.21 0.24
CA ASP A 115 -12.73 -27.20 -0.82
C ASP A 115 -11.29 -27.12 -1.41
N PRO A 116 -10.48 -28.18 -1.30
CA PRO A 116 -9.10 -28.17 -1.78
C PRO A 116 -9.00 -28.05 -3.31
N ASP A 117 -9.98 -28.54 -4.06
CA ASP A 117 -9.98 -28.45 -5.53
C ASP A 117 -10.36 -27.05 -6.00
N ALA A 118 -11.24 -26.37 -5.26
CA ALA A 118 -11.61 -24.99 -5.53
C ALA A 118 -10.49 -23.99 -5.15
N LEU A 119 -9.69 -24.30 -4.13
CA LEU A 119 -8.64 -23.42 -3.61
C LEU A 119 -7.28 -24.13 -3.45
N PRO A 120 -6.66 -24.61 -4.55
CA PRO A 120 -5.45 -25.42 -4.49
C PRO A 120 -4.23 -24.68 -3.87
N GLY A 121 -4.23 -23.34 -3.90
CA GLY A 121 -3.18 -22.50 -3.33
C GLY A 121 -3.40 -22.08 -1.87
N LEU A 122 -4.51 -22.47 -1.24
CA LEU A 122 -4.90 -21.91 0.07
C LEU A 122 -3.94 -22.29 1.19
N VAL A 123 -3.64 -23.58 1.32
CA VAL A 123 -2.77 -24.10 2.39
C VAL A 123 -1.38 -23.44 2.35
N PRO A 124 -0.63 -23.45 1.24
CA PRO A 124 0.68 -22.80 1.21
C PRO A 124 0.60 -21.27 1.41
N ALA A 125 -0.49 -20.62 0.97
CA ALA A 125 -0.70 -19.19 1.21
C ALA A 125 -0.91 -18.88 2.70
N LEU A 126 -1.79 -19.63 3.38
CA LEU A 126 -2.05 -19.45 4.81
C LEU A 126 -0.82 -19.74 5.66
N LEU A 127 -0.09 -20.82 5.37
CA LEU A 127 1.17 -21.14 6.05
C LEU A 127 2.21 -20.02 5.85
N GLY A 128 2.32 -19.48 4.64
CA GLY A 128 3.22 -18.36 4.35
C GLY A 128 2.86 -17.10 5.13
N TYR A 129 1.57 -16.75 5.16
CA TYR A 129 1.07 -15.60 5.91
C TYR A 129 1.26 -15.77 7.42
N GLN A 130 0.94 -16.93 7.99
CA GLN A 130 1.11 -17.24 9.41
C GLN A 130 2.57 -17.08 9.83
N ARG A 131 3.50 -17.70 9.10
CA ARG A 131 4.94 -17.57 9.37
C ARG A 131 5.40 -16.11 9.30
N ALA A 132 4.95 -15.36 8.31
CA ALA A 132 5.31 -13.95 8.17
C ALA A 132 4.78 -13.11 9.33
N LYS A 133 3.56 -13.40 9.79
CA LYS A 133 2.91 -12.73 10.92
C LYS A 133 3.62 -13.05 12.24
N GLU A 134 3.87 -14.32 12.52
CA GLU A 134 4.59 -14.79 13.71
C GLU A 134 6.02 -14.22 13.77
N ALA A 135 6.71 -14.21 12.63
CA ALA A 135 8.05 -13.63 12.52
C ALA A 135 8.06 -12.09 12.52
N GLY A 136 6.91 -11.42 12.58
CA GLY A 136 6.77 -9.96 12.49
C GLY A 136 7.41 -9.39 11.22
N ALA A 137 7.42 -10.17 10.13
CA ALA A 137 8.18 -9.88 8.91
C ALA A 137 7.43 -9.03 7.89
N LEU A 138 6.13 -8.79 8.07
CA LEU A 138 5.33 -7.96 7.18
C LEU A 138 4.66 -6.82 7.97
N LEU A 139 4.86 -5.57 7.53
CA LEU A 139 4.10 -4.40 7.96
C LEU A 139 3.26 -3.88 6.80
N PRO A 140 1.93 -4.08 6.80
CA PRO A 140 1.05 -3.48 5.81
C PRO A 140 0.68 -2.04 6.19
N LEU A 141 0.84 -1.13 5.23
CA LEU A 141 0.40 0.26 5.27
C LEU A 141 -0.50 0.53 4.06
N GLU A 142 -1.71 1.00 4.31
CA GLU A 142 -2.70 1.22 3.27
C GLU A 142 -2.72 2.69 2.82
N PHE A 143 -2.85 2.93 1.52
CA PHE A 143 -3.15 4.23 0.93
C PHE A 143 -4.29 4.11 -0.08
N THR A 144 -4.91 5.21 -0.44
CA THR A 144 -5.86 5.28 -1.56
C THR A 144 -5.50 6.42 -2.49
N SER A 145 -5.29 7.62 -1.93
CA SER A 145 -4.97 8.82 -2.72
C SER A 145 -3.47 8.98 -2.99
N LEU A 146 -3.14 9.81 -4.00
CA LEU A 146 -1.76 10.24 -4.24
C LEU A 146 -1.15 10.93 -3.01
N THR A 147 -1.92 11.78 -2.33
CA THR A 147 -1.46 12.51 -1.14
C THR A 147 -1.08 11.56 0.00
N GLU A 148 -1.93 10.58 0.28
CA GLU A 148 -1.65 9.55 1.29
C GLU A 148 -0.42 8.73 0.91
N TYR A 149 -0.33 8.31 -0.36
CA TYR A 149 0.83 7.57 -0.86
C TYR A 149 2.14 8.34 -0.60
N LEU A 150 2.20 9.62 -0.98
CA LEU A 150 3.40 10.45 -0.81
C LEU A 150 3.74 10.67 0.67
N ALA A 151 2.74 10.93 1.51
CA ALA A 151 2.94 11.10 2.95
C ALA A 151 3.48 9.83 3.62
N LEU A 152 2.90 8.68 3.30
CA LEU A 152 3.31 7.38 3.83
C LEU A 152 4.66 6.94 3.29
N LEU A 153 4.94 7.16 2.00
CA LEU A 153 6.25 6.88 1.40
C LEU A 153 7.34 7.69 2.10
N ARG A 154 7.11 8.99 2.33
CA ARG A 154 8.05 9.85 3.06
C ARG A 154 8.25 9.39 4.50
N ALA A 155 7.18 9.03 5.20
CA ALA A 155 7.26 8.53 6.57
C ALA A 155 8.03 7.20 6.65
N ALA A 156 7.75 6.27 5.74
CA ALA A 156 8.44 4.99 5.65
C ALA A 156 9.93 5.17 5.31
N ALA A 157 10.26 6.02 4.33
CA ALA A 157 11.64 6.31 3.97
C ALA A 157 12.44 6.85 5.17
N ARG A 158 11.86 7.79 5.93
CA ARG A 158 12.48 8.33 7.16
C ARG A 158 12.65 7.27 8.25
N ALA A 159 11.65 6.42 8.46
CA ALA A 159 11.74 5.34 9.44
C ALA A 159 12.81 4.31 9.09
N LEU A 160 13.06 4.12 7.78
CA LEU A 160 14.03 3.16 7.27
C LEU A 160 15.42 3.74 7.01
N ALA A 161 15.60 5.06 7.02
CA ALA A 161 16.89 5.71 6.84
C ALA A 161 18.03 5.15 7.73
N PRO A 162 17.80 4.79 9.01
CA PRO A 162 18.85 4.20 9.85
C PRO A 162 19.42 2.87 9.36
N PHE A 163 18.74 2.16 8.44
CA PHE A 163 19.22 0.89 7.89
C PHE A 163 20.37 1.06 6.89
N GLY A 164 20.61 2.26 6.34
CA GLY A 164 21.67 2.50 5.37
C GLY A 164 21.59 1.54 4.18
N SER A 165 22.67 0.82 3.86
CA SER A 165 22.72 -0.15 2.76
C SER A 165 21.88 -1.42 2.98
N SER A 166 21.30 -1.61 4.18
CA SER A 166 20.49 -2.78 4.53
C SER A 166 19.00 -2.61 4.20
N VAL A 167 18.63 -1.54 3.49
CA VAL A 167 17.26 -1.31 2.99
C VAL A 167 17.21 -1.36 1.47
N MET A 168 16.13 -1.95 0.93
CA MET A 168 15.80 -1.93 -0.49
C MET A 168 14.47 -1.20 -0.72
N PHE A 169 14.40 -0.36 -1.75
CA PHE A 169 13.16 0.28 -2.20
C PHE A 169 12.69 -0.38 -3.50
N TYR A 170 11.55 -1.09 -3.44
CA TYR A 170 10.90 -1.72 -4.59
C TYR A 170 9.60 -0.96 -4.92
N LEU A 171 9.73 0.08 -5.75
CA LEU A 171 8.67 1.04 -6.04
C LEU A 171 7.76 0.59 -7.19
N ALA A 172 6.90 -0.41 -6.95
CA ALA A 172 6.02 -1.01 -7.98
C ALA A 172 4.59 -0.44 -8.04
N ALA A 173 4.31 0.69 -7.37
CA ALA A 173 3.01 1.35 -7.42
C ALA A 173 2.83 2.14 -8.72
N ALA A 174 1.61 2.20 -9.25
CA ALA A 174 1.26 3.07 -10.37
C ALA A 174 0.88 4.45 -9.80
N VAL A 175 1.90 5.29 -9.62
CA VAL A 175 1.76 6.66 -9.10
C VAL A 175 1.22 7.55 -10.22
N SER A 176 0.28 8.43 -9.90
CA SER A 176 -0.29 9.38 -10.85
C SER A 176 0.75 10.44 -11.21
N ASP A 177 0.92 10.67 -12.51
CA ASP A 177 1.77 11.73 -13.06
C ASP A 177 1.12 13.12 -12.96
N PHE A 178 -0.13 13.18 -12.47
CA PHE A 178 -0.94 14.38 -12.38
C PHE A 178 -1.40 14.62 -10.95
N TYR A 179 -1.56 15.88 -10.60
CA TYR A 179 -2.10 16.31 -9.31
C TYR A 179 -2.80 17.67 -9.49
N ILE A 180 -3.90 17.89 -8.76
CA ILE A 180 -4.60 19.18 -8.72
C ILE A 180 -4.35 19.79 -7.34
N PRO A 181 -3.67 20.96 -7.25
CA PRO A 181 -3.48 21.67 -5.99
C PRO A 181 -4.81 21.96 -5.30
N ALA A 182 -4.85 21.83 -3.97
CA ALA A 182 -6.07 22.07 -3.19
C ALA A 182 -6.65 23.48 -3.41
N SER A 183 -5.80 24.47 -3.69
CA SER A 183 -6.19 25.86 -4.04
C SER A 183 -6.89 25.99 -5.40
N GLU A 184 -6.73 25.00 -6.27
CA GLU A 184 -7.27 24.97 -7.63
C GLU A 184 -8.41 23.95 -7.78
N MET A 185 -8.73 23.21 -6.71
CA MET A 185 -9.82 22.22 -6.73
C MET A 185 -11.18 22.92 -6.68
N PRO A 186 -12.09 22.64 -7.64
CA PRO A 186 -13.48 23.07 -7.54
C PRO A 186 -14.12 22.53 -6.26
N GLU A 187 -14.82 23.39 -5.50
CA GLU A 187 -15.49 22.96 -4.26
C GLU A 187 -16.69 22.04 -4.52
N HIS A 188 -17.32 22.19 -5.68
CA HIS A 188 -18.57 21.53 -6.04
C HIS A 188 -18.42 20.61 -7.25
N LYS A 189 -19.33 19.63 -7.33
CA LYS A 189 -19.46 18.65 -8.41
C LYS A 189 -19.44 19.35 -9.76
N ILE A 190 -18.58 18.91 -10.66
CA ILE A 190 -18.58 19.41 -12.04
C ILE A 190 -19.92 19.01 -12.69
N GLN A 191 -20.72 19.99 -13.10
CA GLN A 191 -22.01 19.77 -13.74
C GLN A 191 -21.79 19.30 -15.18
N SER A 192 -22.51 18.25 -15.59
CA SER A 192 -22.32 17.58 -16.88
C SER A 192 -22.85 18.38 -18.09
N SER A 193 -23.44 19.55 -17.86
CA SER A 193 -24.18 20.34 -18.87
C SER A 193 -23.38 21.46 -19.52
N GLU A 194 -22.18 21.79 -19.04
CA GLU A 194 -21.38 22.94 -19.55
C GLU A 194 -20.18 22.54 -20.43
N GLY A 195 -20.42 21.69 -21.43
CA GLY A 195 -19.42 21.38 -22.46
C GLY A 195 -18.31 20.41 -22.01
N PRO A 196 -17.30 20.16 -22.87
CA PRO A 196 -16.24 19.20 -22.56
C PRO A 196 -15.39 19.70 -21.39
N LEU A 197 -15.09 18.79 -20.44
CA LEU A 197 -14.26 19.05 -19.28
C LEU A 197 -12.91 19.64 -19.70
N GLN A 198 -12.68 20.92 -19.39
CA GLN A 198 -11.38 21.54 -19.55
C GLN A 198 -10.51 21.16 -18.34
N VAL A 199 -9.81 20.04 -18.44
CA VAL A 199 -8.79 19.66 -17.46
C VAL A 199 -7.58 20.54 -17.71
N MET A 200 -7.33 21.52 -16.83
CA MET A 200 -6.10 22.31 -16.88
C MET A 200 -4.91 21.39 -16.61
N HIS A 201 -3.97 21.40 -17.55
CA HIS A 201 -2.86 20.46 -17.63
C HIS A 201 -1.67 21.00 -16.83
N PHE A 202 -1.50 20.54 -15.60
CA PHE A 202 -0.26 20.72 -14.86
C PHE A 202 0.59 19.46 -15.00
N LEU A 203 1.48 19.47 -16.00
CA LEU A 203 2.55 18.49 -16.08
C LEU A 203 3.46 18.69 -14.86
N LEU A 204 3.73 17.59 -14.15
CA LEU A 204 4.83 17.54 -13.19
C LEU A 204 6.16 17.71 -13.93
N GLY A 205 6.53 18.94 -14.29
CA GLY A 205 7.85 19.25 -14.86
C GLY A 205 7.99 20.44 -15.83
N THR A 206 6.93 21.15 -16.24
CA THR A 206 7.09 22.25 -17.21
C THR A 206 6.20 23.46 -16.89
N GLY A 207 6.75 24.43 -16.14
CA GLY A 207 6.11 25.72 -15.91
C GLY A 207 7.09 26.73 -15.28
N PRO A 208 7.11 28.01 -15.74
CA PRO A 208 8.08 29.02 -15.31
C PRO A 208 7.78 29.62 -13.91
N TYR A 209 6.72 29.19 -13.24
CA TYR A 209 6.39 29.62 -11.89
C TYR A 209 6.88 28.59 -10.88
N SER A 210 8.02 28.89 -10.28
CA SER A 210 8.71 28.13 -9.26
C SER A 210 7.85 27.96 -8.00
N VAL A 211 7.04 26.91 -7.95
CA VAL A 211 6.67 26.26 -6.69
C VAL A 211 7.79 25.24 -6.40
N PRO A 212 8.44 25.23 -5.21
CA PRO A 212 9.50 24.28 -4.92
C PRO A 212 8.99 22.86 -5.19
N CYS A 213 9.54 22.23 -6.22
CA CYS A 213 9.09 20.94 -6.71
C CYS A 213 9.43 19.87 -5.66
N TRP A 214 8.49 19.57 -4.77
CA TRP A 214 8.64 18.51 -3.76
C TRP A 214 8.83 17.12 -4.38
N ILE A 215 8.47 16.93 -5.65
CA ILE A 215 8.73 15.69 -6.41
C ILE A 215 10.16 15.68 -6.96
N SER A 216 10.72 16.83 -7.35
CA SER A 216 12.16 16.93 -7.61
C SER A 216 12.96 16.86 -6.33
N LEU A 217 12.40 17.22 -5.17
CA LEU A 217 13.03 17.02 -3.86
C LEU A 217 12.85 15.58 -3.36
N ALA A 218 11.74 14.90 -3.65
CA ALA A 218 11.58 13.48 -3.35
C ALA A 218 12.48 12.66 -4.28
N LYS A 219 12.54 12.98 -5.57
CA LYS A 219 13.54 12.42 -6.48
C LYS A 219 14.95 12.85 -6.05
N SER A 220 15.25 14.10 -5.75
CA SER A 220 16.62 14.48 -5.37
C SER A 220 17.03 13.92 -4.01
N VAL A 221 16.16 13.84 -3.00
CA VAL A 221 16.50 13.30 -1.67
C VAL A 221 16.51 11.77 -1.68
N ILE A 222 15.64 11.12 -2.47
CA ILE A 222 15.69 9.66 -2.66
C ILE A 222 16.89 9.29 -3.55
N TRP A 223 17.31 10.14 -4.48
CA TRP A 223 18.38 9.83 -5.44
C TRP A 223 19.76 10.41 -5.07
N SER A 224 19.84 11.41 -4.18
CA SER A 224 21.12 11.92 -3.67
C SER A 224 21.67 11.07 -2.52
N GLU A 225 20.84 10.26 -1.87
CA GLU A 225 21.25 9.40 -0.74
C GLU A 225 21.15 7.89 -1.04
N ILE A 226 20.66 7.50 -2.22
CA ILE A 226 20.59 6.09 -2.65
C ILE A 226 21.34 5.95 -3.98
N TRP A 227 22.60 5.52 -3.91
CA TRP A 227 23.39 5.07 -5.05
C TRP A 227 22.76 3.79 -5.63
N LEU A 228 21.79 3.91 -6.52
CA LEU A 228 21.28 2.76 -7.28
C LEU A 228 20.79 3.20 -8.66
N LEU A 229 21.74 3.47 -9.56
CA LEU A 229 21.60 3.30 -11.01
C LEU A 229 22.99 3.33 -11.65
N ASP A 230 23.71 2.23 -11.50
CA ASP A 230 24.85 1.87 -12.37
C ASP A 230 24.87 0.36 -12.71
N LEU A 231 23.73 -0.32 -12.54
CA LEU A 231 23.60 -1.75 -12.80
C LEU A 231 22.29 -2.08 -13.51
N MET A 232 21.97 -1.36 -14.59
CA MET A 232 21.16 -1.87 -15.71
C MET A 232 21.56 -1.12 -16.99
N CYS A 233 22.46 -1.71 -17.78
CA CYS A 233 22.23 -1.81 -19.21
C CYS A 233 20.96 -2.63 -19.46
#